data_AF-A0A937J8Y7-F1
#
_entry.id   AF-A0A937J8Y7-F1
#
_cell.length_a   1.000
_cell.length_b   1.000
_cell.length_c   1.000
_cell.angle_alpha   90.00
_cell.angle_beta   90.00
_cell.angle_gamma   90.00
#
_symmetry.space_group_name_H-M   'P 1'
#
loop_
_entity.id
_entity.type
_entity.pdbx_description
1 polymer ?
#
loop_
_entity_poly.entity_id
_entity_poly.type
_entity_poly.pdbx_seq_one_letter_code
_entity_poly.pdbx_strand_id
1 'polypeptide(L)'
;MQVATPETVLGNFDNATFEYSGTITTFSRRDDAFFVTTDNAQGDMETFPVSYVFGVEPLQQVLLPLSGGRLQALTIAWDSRPAKEGGQRWYHLYPDEQIAAGDPLHWTGGYFNWNTSCAECHSTDIKKNYDAETDRFSTQYAQIDVGCEACHGPGSRHQQLAAKGSLTPTQTGFDMSLSARGEWHWLEGASIAERTEPLTDTTQIDTCGRCHARRGTLGEYHPGKPLLDTHRLALIEDPLYWPDGQIRDEVYVYGSFIQSKMHQAGVVCTNCHDPHSNQLIADGNAVCGQCHLPSRYDSPEHHRHTAGGFGSACVDCHMP
;
A
#
# COMPACT_ATOMS: atom_id res chain seq x y z
N MET A 1 8.58 -0.55 -6.40
CA MET A 1 9.16 -1.56 -7.31
C MET A 1 10.33 -0.92 -8.00
N GLN A 2 11.43 -1.63 -8.24
CA GLN A 2 12.59 -1.07 -8.94
C GLN A 2 13.12 -2.10 -9.93
N VAL A 3 13.66 -1.65 -11.07
CA VAL A 3 14.39 -2.54 -11.99
C VAL A 3 15.55 -3.15 -11.23
N ALA A 4 15.74 -4.46 -11.34
CA ALA A 4 16.83 -5.14 -10.64
C ALA A 4 18.18 -4.74 -11.24
N THR A 5 18.98 -4.03 -10.45
CA THR A 5 20.33 -3.56 -10.78
C THR A 5 21.23 -3.69 -9.55
N PRO A 6 22.57 -3.57 -9.70
CA PRO A 6 23.49 -3.60 -8.57
C PRO A 6 23.20 -2.55 -7.48
N GLU A 7 22.54 -1.46 -7.82
CA GLU A 7 22.20 -0.37 -6.90
C GLU A 7 20.88 -0.59 -6.16
N THR A 8 19.98 -1.42 -6.71
CA THR A 8 18.61 -1.60 -6.19
C THR A 8 18.42 -2.94 -5.50
N VAL A 9 19.18 -3.96 -5.88
CA VAL A 9 19.14 -5.28 -5.24
C VAL A 9 19.89 -5.22 -3.91
N LEU A 10 19.16 -5.42 -2.81
CA LEU A 10 19.70 -5.46 -1.46
C LEU A 10 20.15 -6.87 -1.05
N GLY A 11 19.59 -7.89 -1.69
CA GLY A 11 19.81 -9.29 -1.35
C GLY A 11 21.18 -9.84 -1.76
N ASN A 12 21.62 -10.89 -1.06
CA ASN A 12 22.85 -11.60 -1.42
C ASN A 12 22.63 -12.53 -2.63
N PHE A 13 23.23 -12.17 -3.78
CA PHE A 13 23.25 -12.96 -5.02
C PHE A 13 24.64 -13.51 -5.37
N ASP A 14 25.56 -13.59 -4.40
CA ASP A 14 26.88 -14.21 -4.58
C ASP A 14 26.80 -15.74 -4.42
N ASN A 15 26.01 -16.38 -5.29
CA ASN A 15 25.71 -17.82 -5.26
C ASN A 15 25.16 -18.30 -3.90
N ALA A 16 24.39 -17.44 -3.23
CA ALA A 16 23.74 -17.78 -1.97
C ALA A 16 22.70 -18.88 -2.20
N THR A 17 22.55 -19.78 -1.23
CA THR A 17 21.55 -20.85 -1.27
C THR A 17 20.58 -20.72 -0.11
N PHE A 18 19.35 -21.14 -0.33
CA PHE A 18 18.31 -21.21 0.68
C PHE A 18 17.54 -22.52 0.49
N GLU A 19 17.39 -23.31 1.56
CA GLU A 19 16.66 -24.56 1.52
C GLU A 19 15.30 -24.39 2.21
N TYR A 20 14.24 -24.82 1.55
CA TYR A 20 12.89 -24.85 2.10
C TYR A 20 12.15 -26.08 1.59
N SER A 21 11.61 -26.88 2.52
CA SER A 21 10.82 -28.07 2.21
C SER A 21 11.47 -29.04 1.20
N GLY A 22 12.81 -29.14 1.23
CA GLY A 22 13.59 -30.01 0.33
C GLY A 22 13.97 -29.39 -1.03
N THR A 23 13.46 -28.21 -1.36
CA THR A 23 13.89 -27.42 -2.53
C THR A 23 15.07 -26.53 -2.14
N ILE A 24 16.15 -26.56 -2.94
CA ILE A 24 17.30 -25.68 -2.79
C ILE A 24 17.20 -24.56 -3.84
N THR A 25 16.88 -23.36 -3.38
CA THR A 25 16.90 -22.15 -4.22
C THR A 25 18.30 -21.54 -4.22
N THR A 26 18.83 -21.20 -5.40
CA THR A 26 20.11 -20.49 -5.56
C THR A 26 19.92 -19.09 -6.10
N PHE A 27 20.49 -18.09 -5.43
CA PHE A 27 20.52 -16.69 -5.86
C PHE A 27 21.89 -16.38 -6.43
N SER A 28 21.95 -16.07 -7.73
CA SER A 28 23.21 -15.86 -8.45
C SER A 28 23.21 -14.57 -9.27
N ARG A 29 24.39 -13.97 -9.42
CA ARG A 29 24.62 -12.79 -10.26
C ARG A 29 25.59 -13.15 -11.39
N ARG A 30 25.31 -12.64 -12.60
CA ARG A 30 26.22 -12.71 -13.76
C ARG A 30 26.34 -11.30 -14.33
N ASP A 31 27.53 -10.73 -14.25
CA ASP A 31 27.76 -9.31 -14.53
C ASP A 31 26.79 -8.43 -13.73
N ASP A 32 25.92 -7.64 -14.38
CA ASP A 32 24.92 -6.80 -13.71
C ASP A 32 23.51 -7.42 -13.67
N ALA A 33 23.37 -8.66 -14.16
CA ALA A 33 22.10 -9.38 -14.17
C ALA A 33 21.99 -10.37 -13.00
N PHE A 34 20.77 -10.48 -12.46
CA PHE A 34 20.45 -11.30 -11.30
C PHE A 34 19.55 -12.47 -11.71
N PHE A 35 19.77 -13.63 -11.10
CA PHE A 35 19.09 -14.88 -11.43
C PHE A 35 18.74 -15.66 -10.16
N VAL A 36 17.60 -16.36 -10.21
CA VAL A 36 17.17 -17.30 -9.19
C VAL A 36 16.98 -18.67 -9.84
N THR A 37 17.63 -19.69 -9.30
CA THR A 37 17.37 -21.09 -9.66
C THR A 37 16.49 -21.71 -8.60
N THR A 38 15.24 -22.05 -8.92
CA THR A 38 14.24 -22.63 -8.02
C THR A 38 13.30 -23.55 -8.79
N ASP A 39 12.45 -24.30 -8.08
CA ASP A 39 11.38 -25.10 -8.67
C ASP A 39 10.35 -24.25 -9.44
N ASN A 40 9.99 -24.72 -10.62
CA ASN A 40 9.01 -24.07 -11.50
C ASN A 40 7.59 -24.61 -11.23
N ALA A 41 6.63 -24.25 -12.08
CA ALA A 41 5.23 -24.67 -11.92
C ALA A 41 5.01 -26.19 -12.03
N GLN A 42 5.99 -26.94 -12.54
CA GLN A 42 5.98 -28.40 -12.64
C GLN A 42 6.77 -29.07 -11.49
N GLY A 43 7.42 -28.29 -10.63
CA GLY A 43 8.31 -28.78 -9.57
C GLY A 43 9.75 -29.07 -10.05
N ASP A 44 10.07 -28.76 -11.30
CA ASP A 44 11.41 -28.94 -11.86
C ASP A 44 12.27 -27.70 -11.58
N MET A 45 13.56 -27.89 -11.31
CA MET A 45 14.49 -26.77 -11.10
C MET A 45 14.76 -26.02 -12.41
N GLU A 46 14.55 -24.71 -12.39
CA GLU A 46 14.74 -23.81 -13.53
C GLU A 46 15.40 -22.51 -13.08
N THR A 47 16.17 -21.87 -13.97
CA THR A 47 16.80 -20.57 -13.71
C THR A 47 15.99 -19.44 -14.33
N PHE A 48 15.51 -18.53 -13.49
CA PHE A 48 14.74 -17.36 -13.87
C PHE A 48 15.58 -16.09 -13.74
N PRO A 49 15.51 -15.15 -14.70
CA PRO A 49 16.06 -13.82 -14.49
C PRO A 49 15.22 -13.06 -13.46
N VAL A 50 15.86 -12.20 -12.66
CA VAL A 50 15.15 -11.25 -11.80
C VAL A 50 14.96 -9.95 -12.59
N SER A 51 13.72 -9.61 -12.92
CA SER A 51 13.43 -8.38 -13.67
C SER A 51 13.29 -7.16 -12.76
N TYR A 52 12.69 -7.34 -11.59
CA TYR A 52 12.45 -6.27 -10.64
C TYR A 52 12.64 -6.75 -9.20
N VAL A 53 12.84 -5.80 -8.31
CA VAL A 53 12.76 -5.98 -6.86
C VAL A 53 11.59 -5.17 -6.28
N PHE A 54 11.05 -5.64 -5.17
CA PHE A 54 9.84 -5.12 -4.56
C PHE A 54 9.99 -5.04 -3.04
N GLY A 55 9.64 -3.89 -2.43
CA GLY A 55 9.94 -3.61 -1.03
C GLY A 55 11.37 -3.08 -0.81
N VAL A 56 11.59 -2.47 0.36
CA VAL A 56 12.88 -1.91 0.78
C VAL A 56 13.20 -2.34 2.21
N GLU A 57 12.44 -1.88 3.19
CA GLU A 57 12.54 -2.28 4.60
C GLU A 57 11.12 -2.56 5.12
N PRO A 58 10.89 -3.64 5.91
CA PRO A 58 11.86 -4.59 6.47
C PRO A 58 12.28 -5.71 5.52
N LEU A 59 11.70 -5.80 4.32
CA LEU A 59 11.97 -6.87 3.38
C LEU A 59 12.02 -6.40 1.93
N GLN A 60 12.74 -7.14 1.09
CA GLN A 60 12.75 -7.02 -0.35
C GLN A 60 12.48 -8.39 -1.01
N GLN A 61 11.45 -8.47 -1.85
CA GLN A 61 11.15 -9.60 -2.71
C GLN A 61 11.68 -9.37 -4.13
N VAL A 62 11.77 -10.45 -4.89
CA VAL A 62 12.19 -10.45 -6.29
C VAL A 62 11.01 -10.82 -7.19
N LEU A 63 10.94 -10.19 -8.35
CA LEU A 63 9.91 -10.45 -9.34
C LEU A 63 10.51 -11.18 -10.56
N LEU A 64 10.01 -12.38 -10.79
CA LEU A 64 10.47 -13.31 -11.82
C LEU A 64 9.45 -13.36 -12.98
N PRO A 65 9.87 -13.12 -14.23
CA PRO A 65 8.96 -13.20 -15.37
C PRO A 65 8.66 -14.67 -15.71
N LEU A 66 7.39 -14.97 -15.93
CA LEU A 66 6.93 -16.25 -16.48
C LEU A 66 6.26 -16.03 -17.85
N SER A 67 5.93 -17.14 -18.51
CA SER A 67 5.19 -17.12 -19.77
C SER A 67 3.83 -16.42 -19.63
N GLY A 68 3.30 -15.95 -20.77
CA GLY A 68 2.03 -15.23 -20.82
C GLY A 68 2.06 -13.82 -20.22
N GLY A 69 3.25 -13.22 -20.06
CA GLY A 69 3.41 -11.84 -19.57
C GLY A 69 3.22 -11.69 -18.05
N ARG A 70 3.27 -12.80 -17.33
CA ARG A 70 3.14 -12.84 -15.87
C ARG A 70 4.44 -12.39 -15.22
N LEU A 71 4.31 -11.59 -14.18
CA LEU A 71 5.39 -11.27 -13.28
C LEU A 71 5.05 -11.84 -11.91
N GLN A 72 5.87 -12.74 -11.39
CA GLN A 72 5.61 -13.47 -10.15
C GLN A 72 6.52 -13.00 -9.02
N ALA A 73 5.93 -12.72 -7.86
CA ALA A 73 6.68 -12.46 -6.64
C ALA A 73 7.16 -13.76 -6.01
N LEU A 74 8.47 -13.91 -5.85
CA LEU A 74 9.03 -15.07 -5.17
C LEU A 74 8.62 -15.08 -3.69
N THR A 75 8.26 -16.26 -3.16
CA THR A 75 7.89 -16.48 -1.74
C THR A 75 9.08 -16.51 -0.80
N ILE A 76 10.30 -16.36 -1.34
CA ILE A 76 11.53 -16.15 -0.59
C ILE A 76 11.90 -14.67 -0.69
N ALA A 77 11.97 -14.02 0.46
CA ALA A 77 12.28 -12.60 0.59
C ALA A 77 13.64 -12.39 1.27
N TRP A 78 14.28 -11.27 0.96
CA TRP A 78 15.44 -10.78 1.68
C TRP A 78 14.99 -9.94 2.87
N ASP A 79 15.42 -10.30 4.07
CA ASP A 79 15.29 -9.46 5.26
C ASP A 79 16.34 -8.35 5.18
N SER A 80 15.90 -7.12 4.89
CA SER A 80 16.81 -5.99 4.69
C SER A 80 17.14 -5.25 5.97
N ARG A 81 16.57 -5.65 7.12
CA ARG A 81 16.89 -5.06 8.41
C ARG A 81 18.37 -5.25 8.75
N PRO A 82 18.91 -4.43 9.68
CA PRO A 82 20.28 -4.61 10.14
C PRO A 82 20.57 -6.02 10.66
N ALA A 83 21.76 -6.56 10.40
CA ALA A 83 22.15 -7.90 10.86
C ALA A 83 22.05 -8.06 12.40
N LYS A 84 22.29 -6.98 13.16
CA LYS A 84 22.13 -6.94 14.63
C LYS A 84 20.69 -7.21 15.11
N GLU A 85 19.70 -7.06 14.24
CA GLU A 85 18.27 -7.34 14.49
C GLU A 85 17.82 -8.67 13.87
N GLY A 86 18.77 -9.47 13.36
CA GLY A 86 18.50 -10.77 12.73
C GLY A 86 18.18 -10.70 11.23
N GLY A 87 18.36 -9.53 10.61
CA GLY A 87 18.21 -9.34 9.16
C GLY A 87 19.44 -9.71 8.35
N GLN A 88 19.51 -9.21 7.12
CA GLN A 88 20.51 -9.55 6.09
C GLN A 88 20.54 -11.05 5.74
N ARG A 89 19.36 -11.63 5.52
CA ARG A 89 19.21 -13.06 5.18
C ARG A 89 18.00 -13.34 4.30
N TRP A 90 18.08 -14.42 3.54
CA TRP A 90 16.92 -14.98 2.85
C TRP A 90 16.01 -15.73 3.83
N TYR A 91 14.71 -15.61 3.65
CA TYR A 91 13.71 -16.37 4.42
C TYR A 91 12.45 -16.62 3.57
N HIS A 92 11.73 -17.70 3.88
CA HIS A 92 10.45 -18.01 3.25
C HIS A 92 9.32 -17.27 3.96
N LEU A 93 8.36 -16.72 3.21
CA LEU A 93 7.20 -16.00 3.77
C LEU A 93 6.28 -16.91 4.62
N TYR A 94 6.28 -18.21 4.33
CA TYR A 94 5.55 -19.24 5.08
C TYR A 94 6.55 -20.29 5.57
N PRO A 95 7.30 -20.04 6.66
CA PRO A 95 8.38 -20.94 7.08
C PRO A 95 7.88 -22.27 7.63
N ASP A 96 6.64 -22.32 8.13
CA ASP A 96 6.06 -23.49 8.79
C ASP A 96 5.10 -24.31 7.90
N GLU A 97 4.94 -23.90 6.64
CA GLU A 97 4.09 -24.59 5.67
C GLU A 97 4.93 -25.37 4.66
N GLN A 98 4.34 -26.39 4.02
CA GLN A 98 4.94 -27.10 2.90
C GLN A 98 4.16 -26.77 1.64
N ILE A 99 4.63 -25.75 0.94
CA ILE A 99 3.99 -25.22 -0.26
C ILE A 99 4.77 -25.72 -1.47
N ALA A 100 4.19 -26.65 -2.21
CA ALA A 100 4.79 -27.25 -3.40
C ALA A 100 4.21 -26.69 -4.70
N ALA A 101 4.87 -26.94 -5.83
CA ALA A 101 4.35 -26.61 -7.15
C ALA A 101 2.90 -27.12 -7.36
N GLY A 102 2.05 -26.26 -7.91
CA GLY A 102 0.61 -26.50 -8.09
C GLY A 102 -0.26 -25.99 -6.93
N ASP A 103 0.32 -25.68 -5.77
CA ASP A 103 -0.39 -24.99 -4.69
C ASP A 103 -0.67 -23.52 -5.06
N PRO A 104 -1.86 -22.96 -4.76
CA PRO A 104 -2.15 -21.55 -5.01
C PRO A 104 -1.16 -20.56 -4.36
N LEU A 105 -0.58 -20.92 -3.21
CA LEU A 105 0.41 -20.13 -2.47
C LEU A 105 1.84 -20.36 -2.95
N HIS A 106 2.06 -21.29 -3.90
CA HIS A 106 3.35 -21.40 -4.56
C HIS A 106 3.66 -20.10 -5.31
N TRP A 107 4.93 -19.73 -5.47
CA TRP A 107 5.31 -18.47 -6.12
C TRP A 107 4.86 -18.39 -7.58
N THR A 108 4.65 -19.53 -8.25
CA THR A 108 4.07 -19.58 -9.60
C THR A 108 2.54 -19.53 -9.62
N GLY A 109 1.90 -19.55 -8.45
CA GLY A 109 0.45 -19.52 -8.27
C GLY A 109 -0.17 -18.14 -8.52
N GLY A 110 -1.51 -18.07 -8.45
CA GLY A 110 -2.26 -16.85 -8.73
C GLY A 110 -2.09 -15.76 -7.66
N TYR A 111 -1.90 -16.15 -6.39
CA TYR A 111 -1.79 -15.19 -5.28
C TYR A 111 -0.51 -14.34 -5.36
N PHE A 112 0.55 -14.90 -5.94
CA PHE A 112 1.85 -14.24 -6.11
C PHE A 112 2.01 -13.49 -7.44
N ASN A 113 0.94 -13.41 -8.23
CA ASN A 113 0.94 -12.70 -9.50
C ASN A 113 0.88 -11.18 -9.30
N TRP A 114 1.99 -10.52 -9.60
CA TRP A 114 2.11 -9.07 -9.47
C TRP A 114 1.06 -8.32 -10.29
N ASN A 115 0.76 -8.77 -11.52
CA ASN A 115 -0.17 -8.10 -12.43
C ASN A 115 -1.57 -7.95 -11.81
N THR A 116 -2.02 -8.94 -11.04
CA THR A 116 -3.35 -8.94 -10.41
C THR A 116 -3.34 -8.48 -8.96
N SER A 117 -2.31 -8.84 -8.19
CA SER A 117 -2.27 -8.67 -6.74
C SER A 117 -1.58 -7.37 -6.28
N CYS A 118 -0.66 -6.82 -7.09
CA CYS A 118 0.22 -5.73 -6.64
C CYS A 118 0.16 -4.49 -7.54
N ALA A 119 0.08 -4.69 -8.86
CA ALA A 119 0.32 -3.64 -9.84
C ALA A 119 -0.60 -2.41 -9.70
N GLU A 120 -1.84 -2.60 -9.26
CA GLU A 120 -2.77 -1.47 -9.05
C GLU A 120 -2.33 -0.50 -7.97
N CYS A 121 -1.77 -1.00 -6.87
CA CYS A 121 -1.33 -0.16 -5.76
C CYS A 121 0.08 0.38 -5.92
N HIS A 122 0.87 -0.25 -6.79
CA HIS A 122 2.31 -0.02 -6.86
C HIS A 122 2.76 0.40 -8.26
N SER A 123 1.85 0.97 -9.05
CA SER A 123 2.14 1.56 -10.35
C SER A 123 1.12 2.65 -10.67
N THR A 124 1.52 3.57 -11.55
CA THR A 124 0.67 4.68 -12.01
C THR A 124 0.09 4.37 -13.39
N ASP A 125 -1.21 4.66 -13.56
CA ASP A 125 -1.98 4.38 -14.78
C ASP A 125 -1.84 2.93 -15.28
N ILE A 126 -2.05 1.97 -14.37
CA ILE A 126 -1.96 0.56 -14.71
C ILE A 126 -3.05 0.14 -15.70
N LYS A 127 -2.66 -0.57 -16.74
CA LYS A 127 -3.51 -1.27 -17.69
C LYS A 127 -3.11 -2.74 -17.67
N LYS A 128 -3.90 -3.59 -17.01
CA LYS A 128 -3.56 -5.03 -16.90
C LYS A 128 -3.49 -5.68 -18.29
N ASN A 129 -4.38 -5.27 -19.20
CA ASN A 129 -4.57 -5.83 -20.55
C ASN A 129 -4.56 -7.36 -20.51
N TYR A 130 -5.39 -7.92 -19.63
CA TYR A 130 -5.55 -9.36 -19.53
C TYR A 130 -6.49 -9.85 -20.63
N ASP A 131 -6.05 -10.83 -21.40
CA ASP A 131 -6.81 -11.51 -22.42
C ASP A 131 -7.23 -12.89 -21.88
N ALA A 132 -8.53 -13.07 -21.69
CA ALA A 132 -9.10 -14.29 -21.10
C ALA A 132 -9.14 -15.48 -22.08
N GLU A 133 -9.10 -15.24 -23.40
CA GLU A 133 -9.10 -16.33 -24.40
C GLU A 133 -7.72 -16.99 -24.49
N THR A 134 -6.67 -16.18 -24.37
CA THR A 134 -5.27 -16.61 -24.48
C THR A 134 -4.57 -16.81 -23.14
N ASP A 135 -5.20 -16.40 -22.04
CA ASP A 135 -4.65 -16.37 -20.67
C ASP A 135 -3.33 -15.59 -20.59
N ARG A 136 -3.32 -14.37 -21.14
CA ARG A 136 -2.11 -13.54 -21.21
C ARG A 136 -2.31 -12.15 -20.65
N PHE A 137 -1.24 -11.61 -20.07
CA PHE A 137 -1.12 -10.22 -19.68
C PHE A 137 -0.26 -9.47 -20.70
N SER A 138 -0.70 -8.28 -21.08
CA SER A 138 0.14 -7.26 -21.73
C SER A 138 0.17 -6.01 -20.87
N THR A 139 0.55 -6.20 -19.60
CA THR A 139 0.44 -5.15 -18.59
C THR A 139 1.32 -3.96 -18.92
N GLN A 140 0.72 -2.77 -18.91
CA GLN A 140 1.38 -1.49 -19.16
C GLN A 140 1.10 -0.54 -18.01
N TYR A 141 2.03 0.37 -17.74
CA TYR A 141 1.89 1.43 -16.75
C TYR A 141 2.66 2.66 -17.22
N ALA A 142 2.25 3.84 -16.78
CA ALA A 142 2.94 5.10 -17.10
C ALA A 142 4.20 5.28 -16.27
N GLN A 143 4.16 4.88 -15.00
CA GLN A 143 5.28 4.98 -14.07
C GLN A 143 5.29 3.80 -13.10
N ILE A 144 6.49 3.37 -12.72
CA ILE A 144 6.65 2.49 -11.57
C ILE A 144 6.34 3.29 -10.29
N ASP A 145 5.67 2.65 -9.34
CA ASP A 145 5.23 3.22 -8.06
C ASP A 145 4.11 4.28 -8.17
N VAL A 146 3.72 4.82 -7.02
CA VAL A 146 2.61 5.77 -6.86
C VAL A 146 3.12 7.18 -7.15
N GLY A 147 2.91 7.64 -8.38
CA GLY A 147 3.23 8.99 -8.85
C GLY A 147 2.05 9.96 -8.70
N CYS A 148 2.25 11.21 -9.11
CA CYS A 148 1.24 12.28 -8.99
C CYS A 148 -0.10 11.88 -9.61
N GLU A 149 -0.08 11.26 -10.79
CA GLU A 149 -1.27 10.91 -11.57
C GLU A 149 -2.06 9.75 -10.94
N ALA A 150 -1.46 8.97 -10.03
CA ALA A 150 -2.19 7.94 -9.29
C ALA A 150 -3.26 8.55 -8.36
N CYS A 151 -2.99 9.76 -7.86
CA CYS A 151 -3.85 10.51 -6.94
C CYS A 151 -4.60 11.67 -7.62
N HIS A 152 -4.05 12.23 -8.70
CA HIS A 152 -4.58 13.42 -9.37
C HIS A 152 -5.17 13.17 -10.76
N GLY A 153 -5.04 11.95 -11.29
CA GLY A 153 -5.49 11.59 -12.63
C GLY A 153 -4.50 12.06 -13.70
N PRO A 154 -4.83 11.89 -14.99
CA PRO A 154 -3.92 12.20 -16.09
C PRO A 154 -3.45 13.67 -16.08
N GLY A 155 -2.14 13.88 -16.11
CA GLY A 155 -1.48 15.18 -16.06
C GLY A 155 -1.28 15.85 -17.42
N SER A 156 -1.85 15.32 -18.50
CA SER A 156 -1.66 15.86 -19.86
C SER A 156 -2.10 17.33 -19.98
N ARG A 157 -3.21 17.70 -19.34
CA ARG A 157 -3.68 19.10 -19.29
C ARG A 157 -2.81 19.96 -18.37
N HIS A 158 -2.37 19.42 -17.23
CA HIS A 158 -1.39 20.08 -16.35
C HIS A 158 -0.12 20.47 -17.13
N GLN A 159 0.47 19.53 -17.89
CA GLN A 159 1.65 19.80 -18.72
C GLN A 159 1.41 20.91 -19.75
N GLN A 160 0.26 20.90 -20.43
CA GLN A 160 -0.08 21.96 -21.40
C GLN A 160 -0.19 23.34 -20.76
N LEU A 161 -0.77 23.43 -19.56
CA LEU A 161 -0.88 24.70 -18.82
C LEU A 161 0.47 25.16 -18.28
N ALA A 162 1.30 24.23 -17.77
CA ALA A 162 2.64 24.50 -17.31
C ALA A 162 3.52 25.08 -18.43
N ALA A 163 3.49 24.47 -19.62
CA ALA A 163 4.23 24.93 -20.79
C ALA A 163 3.80 26.34 -21.25
N LYS A 164 2.55 26.73 -20.99
CA LYS A 164 2.02 28.07 -21.26
C LYS A 164 2.20 29.06 -20.11
N GLY A 165 2.82 28.64 -18.99
CA GLY A 165 2.93 29.47 -17.79
C GLY A 165 1.57 29.90 -17.20
N SER A 166 0.52 29.10 -17.42
CA SER A 166 -0.88 29.47 -17.13
C SER A 166 -1.48 28.67 -15.97
N LEU A 167 -0.64 28.02 -15.16
CA LEU A 167 -1.09 27.34 -13.94
C LEU A 167 -1.48 28.35 -12.87
N THR A 168 -2.59 28.08 -12.18
CA THR A 168 -3.00 28.82 -10.98
C THR A 168 -3.39 27.82 -9.89
N PRO A 169 -3.49 28.25 -8.62
CA PRO A 169 -3.97 27.37 -7.54
C PRO A 169 -5.37 26.78 -7.81
N THR A 170 -6.21 27.49 -8.55
CA THR A 170 -7.56 27.05 -8.93
C THR A 170 -7.61 26.34 -10.29
N GLN A 171 -6.51 26.36 -11.05
CA GLN A 171 -6.41 25.75 -12.37
C GLN A 171 -5.08 24.99 -12.48
N THR A 172 -4.98 23.91 -11.70
CA THR A 172 -3.81 23.03 -11.72
C THR A 172 -3.76 22.17 -12.98
N GLY A 173 -4.89 21.95 -13.66
CA GLY A 173 -4.96 21.11 -14.86
C GLY A 173 -4.98 19.61 -14.57
N PHE A 174 -5.10 19.21 -13.31
CA PHE A 174 -5.43 17.84 -12.92
C PHE A 174 -6.94 17.64 -12.86
N ASP A 175 -7.39 16.41 -13.12
CA ASP A 175 -8.81 16.05 -13.13
C ASP A 175 -9.36 15.83 -11.72
N MET A 176 -8.51 15.50 -10.75
CA MET A 176 -8.90 15.27 -9.36
C MET A 176 -8.26 16.27 -8.40
N SER A 177 -9.09 16.87 -7.54
CA SER A 177 -8.64 17.64 -6.38
C SER A 177 -8.86 16.83 -5.11
N LEU A 178 -7.83 16.73 -4.29
CA LEU A 178 -7.90 16.08 -2.98
C LEU A 178 -8.02 17.10 -1.84
N SER A 179 -8.56 18.30 -2.12
CA SER A 179 -8.68 19.40 -1.17
C SER A 179 -9.95 19.34 -0.30
N ALA A 180 -10.24 18.19 0.33
CA ALA A 180 -11.48 17.96 1.08
C ALA A 180 -11.37 18.18 2.60
N ARG A 181 -10.18 18.57 3.10
CA ARG A 181 -9.84 18.71 4.54
C ARG A 181 -10.87 19.51 5.34
N GLY A 182 -11.42 20.56 4.74
CA GLY A 182 -12.40 21.46 5.34
C GLY A 182 -11.83 22.31 6.49
N GLU A 183 -12.64 23.26 6.95
CA GLU A 183 -12.36 24.09 8.12
C GLU A 183 -13.10 23.52 9.33
N TRP A 184 -12.49 23.61 10.51
CA TRP A 184 -13.00 23.05 11.76
C TRP A 184 -12.96 24.10 12.86
N HIS A 185 -14.03 24.22 13.65
CA HIS A 185 -14.08 25.16 14.77
C HIS A 185 -14.59 24.50 16.04
N TRP A 186 -14.14 25.00 17.18
CA TRP A 186 -14.79 24.73 18.46
C TRP A 186 -15.94 25.70 18.65
N LEU A 187 -17.14 25.16 18.83
CA LEU A 187 -18.27 25.93 19.31
C LEU A 187 -18.05 26.36 20.77
N GLU A 188 -18.71 27.42 21.21
CA GLU A 188 -18.58 27.91 22.58
C GLU A 188 -18.95 26.81 23.59
N GLY A 189 -18.01 26.50 24.49
CA GLY A 189 -18.17 25.44 25.50
C GLY A 189 -17.99 24.00 24.96
N ALA A 190 -17.78 23.81 23.66
CA ALA A 190 -17.50 22.50 23.10
C ALA A 190 -16.04 22.09 23.32
N SER A 191 -15.81 20.79 23.54
CA SER A 191 -14.46 20.22 23.63
C SER A 191 -14.05 19.45 22.37
N ILE A 192 -14.96 19.27 21.42
CA ILE A 192 -14.70 18.63 20.13
C ILE A 192 -15.06 19.66 19.05
N ALA A 193 -14.16 19.86 18.10
CA ALA A 193 -14.40 20.74 16.97
C ALA A 193 -15.38 20.10 15.97
N GLU A 194 -16.15 20.94 15.29
CA GLU A 194 -17.07 20.54 14.24
C GLU A 194 -16.64 21.14 12.90
N ARG A 195 -16.86 20.38 11.82
CA ARG A 195 -16.60 20.86 10.45
C ARG A 195 -17.59 21.96 10.13
N THR A 196 -17.12 23.07 9.57
CA THR A 196 -17.95 24.26 9.30
C THR A 196 -18.99 24.03 8.21
N GLU A 197 -18.68 23.14 7.27
CA GLU A 197 -19.54 22.77 6.15
C GLU A 197 -19.66 21.25 6.07
N PRO A 198 -20.77 20.68 5.55
CA PRO A 198 -20.86 19.25 5.29
C PRO A 198 -19.83 18.79 4.25
N LEU A 199 -19.32 17.57 4.40
CA LEU A 199 -18.50 16.93 3.36
C LEU A 199 -19.42 16.54 2.19
N THR A 200 -19.18 17.11 1.01
CA THR A 200 -19.98 16.87 -0.20
C THR A 200 -19.25 16.10 -1.29
N ASP A 201 -17.96 15.85 -1.10
CA ASP A 201 -17.08 15.18 -2.07
C ASP A 201 -16.23 14.11 -1.37
N THR A 202 -16.38 12.86 -1.80
CA THR A 202 -15.66 11.69 -1.28
C THR A 202 -14.44 11.32 -2.12
N THR A 203 -14.15 12.07 -3.20
CA THR A 203 -13.06 11.76 -4.15
C THR A 203 -11.73 11.54 -3.45
N GLN A 204 -11.41 12.33 -2.40
CA GLN A 204 -10.19 12.11 -1.62
C GLN A 204 -10.15 10.73 -0.96
N ILE A 205 -11.22 10.39 -0.23
CA ILE A 205 -11.28 9.15 0.54
C ILE A 205 -11.24 7.96 -0.41
N ASP A 206 -11.97 8.02 -1.52
CA ASP A 206 -12.02 6.96 -2.53
C ASP A 206 -10.68 6.78 -3.25
N THR A 207 -9.98 7.89 -3.54
CA THR A 207 -8.63 7.84 -4.15
C THR A 207 -7.63 7.13 -3.24
N CYS A 208 -7.65 7.42 -1.93
CA CYS A 208 -6.82 6.70 -0.96
C CYS A 208 -7.27 5.24 -0.80
N GLY A 209 -8.59 5.00 -0.79
CA GLY A 209 -9.21 3.69 -0.62
C GLY A 209 -8.90 2.69 -1.73
N ARG A 210 -8.59 3.17 -2.94
CA ARG A 210 -8.14 2.31 -4.04
C ARG A 210 -6.99 1.38 -3.63
N CYS A 211 -6.07 1.90 -2.81
CA CYS A 211 -4.91 1.15 -2.34
C CYS A 211 -5.02 0.76 -0.86
N HIS A 212 -5.47 1.66 0.01
CA HIS A 212 -5.54 1.45 1.45
C HIS A 212 -6.81 0.73 1.89
N ALA A 213 -7.18 -0.32 1.16
CA ALA A 213 -8.31 -1.20 1.46
C ALA A 213 -7.97 -2.66 1.14
N ARG A 214 -8.61 -3.59 1.85
CA ARG A 214 -8.76 -4.96 1.38
C ARG A 214 -10.02 -5.02 0.51
N ARG A 215 -9.84 -5.41 -0.74
CA ARG A 215 -10.85 -5.30 -1.80
C ARG A 215 -10.54 -6.23 -2.96
N GLY A 216 -11.57 -6.62 -3.70
CA GLY A 216 -11.44 -7.21 -5.02
C GLY A 216 -11.70 -6.16 -6.12
N THR A 217 -11.00 -6.26 -7.24
CA THR A 217 -11.22 -5.43 -8.43
C THR A 217 -12.31 -6.04 -9.32
N LEU A 218 -13.34 -5.28 -9.67
CA LEU A 218 -14.41 -5.67 -10.59
C LEU A 218 -14.16 -5.16 -12.03
N GLY A 219 -13.29 -4.15 -12.19
CA GLY A 219 -12.95 -3.55 -13.47
C GLY A 219 -11.73 -2.62 -13.37
N GLU A 220 -11.45 -1.86 -14.42
CA GLU A 220 -10.43 -0.81 -14.39
C GLU A 220 -10.90 0.38 -13.55
N TYR A 221 -10.00 0.98 -12.76
CA TYR A 221 -10.31 2.15 -11.95
C TYR A 221 -10.66 3.38 -12.80
N HIS A 222 -11.63 4.16 -12.36
CA HIS A 222 -12.04 5.41 -13.00
C HIS A 222 -11.70 6.61 -12.09
N PRO A 223 -10.68 7.42 -12.41
CA PRO A 223 -10.36 8.64 -11.67
C PRO A 223 -11.59 9.54 -11.40
N GLY A 224 -11.77 9.94 -10.15
CA GLY A 224 -12.83 10.86 -9.73
C GLY A 224 -14.22 10.23 -9.67
N LYS A 225 -14.34 8.91 -9.82
CA LYS A 225 -15.59 8.16 -9.64
C LYS A 225 -15.59 7.43 -8.28
N PRO A 226 -16.78 7.11 -7.74
CA PRO A 226 -16.89 6.32 -6.52
C PRO A 226 -16.08 5.03 -6.63
N LEU A 227 -15.30 4.73 -5.60
CA LEU A 227 -14.44 3.53 -5.60
C LEU A 227 -15.25 2.24 -5.80
N LEU A 228 -16.46 2.19 -5.24
CA LEU A 228 -17.34 1.03 -5.29
C LEU A 228 -17.91 0.73 -6.69
N ASP A 229 -17.75 1.63 -7.66
CA ASP A 229 -18.10 1.35 -9.06
C ASP A 229 -17.19 0.27 -9.66
N THR A 230 -15.96 0.14 -9.15
CA THR A 230 -14.92 -0.74 -9.71
C THR A 230 -14.30 -1.68 -8.68
N HIS A 231 -14.57 -1.50 -7.39
CA HIS A 231 -13.96 -2.30 -6.32
C HIS A 231 -15.01 -2.80 -5.32
N ARG A 232 -14.90 -4.06 -4.92
CA ARG A 232 -15.68 -4.65 -3.85
C ARG A 232 -14.84 -4.74 -2.59
N LEU A 233 -15.14 -3.93 -1.58
CA LEU A 233 -14.47 -3.99 -0.28
C LEU A 233 -14.71 -5.33 0.40
N ALA A 234 -13.74 -5.77 1.20
CA ALA A 234 -13.97 -6.78 2.21
C ALA A 234 -15.00 -6.25 3.22
N LEU A 235 -15.88 -7.13 3.67
CA LEU A 235 -16.88 -6.80 4.69
C LEU A 235 -16.28 -6.92 6.09
N ILE A 236 -17.01 -6.43 7.09
CA ILE A 236 -16.71 -6.74 8.49
C ILE A 236 -17.08 -8.20 8.74
N GLU A 237 -16.10 -9.09 8.65
CA GLU A 237 -16.25 -10.52 8.88
C GLU A 237 -15.03 -11.11 9.61
N ASP A 238 -15.24 -12.21 10.33
CA ASP A 238 -14.14 -13.02 10.88
C ASP A 238 -13.41 -13.74 9.71
N PRO A 239 -12.07 -13.82 9.71
CA PRO A 239 -11.13 -13.40 10.75
C PRO A 239 -10.57 -11.97 10.61
N LEU A 240 -11.08 -11.17 9.66
CA LEU A 240 -10.53 -9.84 9.36
C LEU A 240 -10.78 -8.81 10.47
N TYR A 241 -11.88 -8.99 11.21
CA TYR A 241 -12.32 -8.11 12.28
C TYR A 241 -12.63 -8.87 13.57
N TRP A 242 -12.41 -8.21 14.70
CA TRP A 242 -12.95 -8.64 15.98
C TRP A 242 -14.48 -8.41 16.03
N PRO A 243 -15.23 -9.13 16.90
CA PRO A 243 -16.69 -8.96 17.00
C PRO A 243 -17.16 -7.54 17.37
N ASP A 244 -16.28 -6.70 17.91
CA ASP A 244 -16.54 -5.30 18.23
C ASP A 244 -16.19 -4.33 17.08
N GLY A 245 -15.74 -4.85 15.93
CA GLY A 245 -15.41 -4.10 14.73
C GLY A 245 -13.96 -3.57 14.68
N GLN A 246 -13.13 -3.88 15.67
CA GLN A 246 -11.69 -3.57 15.60
C GLN A 246 -11.02 -4.40 14.51
N ILE A 247 -10.03 -3.79 13.84
CA ILE A 247 -9.22 -4.47 12.83
C ILE A 247 -8.45 -5.61 13.50
N ARG A 248 -8.47 -6.80 12.91
CA ARG A 248 -7.71 -7.96 13.39
C ARG A 248 -6.61 -8.37 12.41
N ASP A 249 -6.88 -8.26 11.12
CA ASP A 249 -5.97 -8.68 10.04
C ASP A 249 -5.87 -7.58 8.97
N GLU A 250 -5.14 -7.82 7.88
CA GLU A 250 -4.81 -6.86 6.84
C GLU A 250 -6.06 -6.40 6.06
N VAL A 251 -6.71 -5.35 6.57
CA VAL A 251 -7.77 -4.58 5.89
C VAL A 251 -7.33 -3.15 5.56
N TYR A 252 -6.08 -2.83 5.86
CA TYR A 252 -5.45 -1.50 5.78
C TYR A 252 -6.18 -0.50 6.65
N VAL A 253 -7.13 0.29 6.12
CA VAL A 253 -7.92 1.20 6.98
C VAL A 253 -9.23 1.68 6.36
N TYR A 254 -9.36 1.77 5.03
CA TYR A 254 -10.49 2.46 4.38
C TYR A 254 -11.86 1.92 4.81
N GLY A 255 -12.06 0.61 4.76
CA GLY A 255 -13.35 -0.01 5.12
C GLY A 255 -13.76 0.31 6.56
N SER A 256 -12.81 0.32 7.49
CA SER A 256 -13.04 0.67 8.90
C SER A 256 -13.26 2.18 9.07
N PHE A 257 -12.48 3.00 8.35
CA PHE A 257 -12.54 4.45 8.41
C PHE A 257 -13.90 4.99 7.98
N ILE A 258 -14.45 4.52 6.85
CA ILE A 258 -15.74 4.99 6.35
C ILE A 258 -16.94 4.62 7.25
N GLN A 259 -16.73 3.73 8.22
CA GLN A 259 -17.74 3.36 9.22
C GLN A 259 -17.58 4.13 10.54
N SER A 260 -16.49 4.88 10.69
CA SER A 260 -16.16 5.59 11.93
C SER A 260 -17.03 6.84 12.15
N LYS A 261 -17.14 7.26 13.42
CA LYS A 261 -17.74 8.55 13.79
C LYS A 261 -16.97 9.74 13.20
N MET A 262 -15.66 9.61 13.02
CA MET A 262 -14.82 10.64 12.39
C MET A 262 -15.26 10.87 10.94
N HIS A 263 -15.41 9.79 10.16
CA HIS A 263 -15.89 9.90 8.79
C HIS A 263 -17.30 10.48 8.72
N GLN A 264 -18.21 10.04 9.60
CA GLN A 264 -19.57 10.61 9.69
C GLN A 264 -19.57 12.11 10.01
N ALA A 265 -18.57 12.60 10.78
CA ALA A 265 -18.38 14.02 11.07
C ALA A 265 -17.69 14.79 9.93
N GLY A 266 -17.31 14.13 8.83
CA GLY A 266 -16.67 14.74 7.67
C GLY A 266 -15.13 14.79 7.71
N VAL A 267 -14.49 14.02 8.60
CA VAL A 267 -13.03 13.85 8.58
C VAL A 267 -12.61 13.07 7.33
N VAL A 268 -11.51 13.50 6.71
CA VAL A 268 -10.87 12.87 5.55
C VAL A 268 -9.40 12.55 5.86
N CYS A 269 -8.74 11.77 5.01
CA CYS A 269 -7.37 11.29 5.22
C CYS A 269 -6.37 12.45 5.47
N THR A 270 -6.50 13.55 4.73
CA THR A 270 -5.60 14.71 4.85
C THR A 270 -5.87 15.64 6.03
N ASN A 271 -6.83 15.31 6.90
CA ASN A 271 -6.89 15.90 8.24
C ASN A 271 -5.78 15.38 9.16
N CYS A 272 -5.15 14.24 8.82
CA CYS A 272 -4.09 13.64 9.61
C CYS A 272 -2.79 13.47 8.82
N HIS A 273 -2.88 13.16 7.52
CA HIS A 273 -1.72 12.84 6.67
C HIS A 273 -1.42 13.93 5.65
N ASP A 274 -0.13 14.21 5.45
CA ASP A 274 0.36 14.96 4.29
C ASP A 274 0.66 13.98 3.14
N PRO A 275 -0.12 14.01 2.03
CA PRO A 275 0.02 13.06 0.95
C PRO A 275 1.30 13.25 0.10
N HIS A 276 2.04 14.36 0.27
CA HIS A 276 3.26 14.61 -0.50
C HIS A 276 4.53 14.25 0.26
N SER A 277 4.50 14.28 1.59
CA SER A 277 5.63 13.90 2.44
C SER A 277 5.49 12.52 3.07
N ASN A 278 4.28 11.93 3.01
CA ASN A 278 3.89 10.72 3.73
C ASN A 278 4.05 10.82 5.26
N GLN A 279 4.10 12.04 5.79
CA GLN A 279 4.18 12.31 7.22
C GLN A 279 2.80 12.68 7.80
N LEU A 280 2.72 12.69 9.12
CA LEU A 280 1.61 13.34 9.81
C LEU A 280 1.71 14.85 9.65
N ILE A 281 0.56 15.52 9.63
CA ILE A 281 0.52 16.99 9.52
C ILE A 281 0.86 17.71 10.84
N ALA A 282 0.93 16.95 11.93
CA ALA A 282 1.32 17.39 13.26
C ALA A 282 1.93 16.20 14.03
N ASP A 283 2.66 16.48 15.11
CA ASP A 283 3.37 15.44 15.86
C ASP A 283 2.51 14.86 17.00
N GLY A 284 2.48 13.54 17.11
CA GLY A 284 1.87 12.82 18.24
C GLY A 284 0.42 13.23 18.51
N ASN A 285 0.10 13.53 19.78
CA ASN A 285 -1.24 13.91 20.21
C ASN A 285 -1.75 15.20 19.56
N ALA A 286 -0.87 16.04 19.01
CA ALA A 286 -1.28 17.27 18.32
C ALA A 286 -2.12 16.98 17.07
N VAL A 287 -1.98 15.80 16.44
CA VAL A 287 -2.88 15.39 15.34
C VAL A 287 -4.32 15.31 15.81
N CYS A 288 -4.57 14.65 16.94
CA CYS A 288 -5.89 14.55 17.56
C CYS A 288 -6.33 15.90 18.15
N GLY A 289 -5.37 16.66 18.69
CA GLY A 289 -5.53 17.99 19.29
C GLY A 289 -6.11 19.05 18.35
N GLN A 290 -6.07 18.81 17.04
CA GLN A 290 -6.72 19.67 16.04
C GLN A 290 -8.24 19.73 16.19
N CYS A 291 -8.85 18.70 16.76
CA CYS A 291 -10.30 18.62 16.96
C CYS A 291 -10.66 18.36 18.42
N HIS A 292 -9.84 17.59 19.14
CA HIS A 292 -10.06 17.26 20.55
C HIS A 292 -9.29 18.25 21.44
N LEU A 293 -10.00 19.07 22.21
CA LEU A 293 -9.40 20.09 23.06
C LEU A 293 -8.31 19.50 23.98
N PRO A 294 -7.01 19.86 23.82
CA PRO A 294 -5.92 19.21 24.53
C PRO A 294 -6.05 19.31 26.06
N SER A 295 -6.50 20.46 26.57
CA SER A 295 -6.71 20.68 28.01
C SER A 295 -7.75 19.72 28.63
N ARG A 296 -8.57 19.05 27.81
CA ARG A 296 -9.51 18.03 28.25
C ARG A 296 -9.02 16.61 27.94
N TYR A 297 -8.51 16.36 26.74
CA TYR A 297 -8.23 15.00 26.25
C TYR A 297 -6.76 14.60 26.33
N ASP A 298 -5.84 15.54 26.13
CA ASP A 298 -4.39 15.32 26.28
C ASP A 298 -3.96 15.71 27.70
N SER A 299 -4.63 15.12 28.70
CA SER A 299 -4.43 15.41 30.12
C SER A 299 -4.36 14.13 30.95
N PRO A 300 -3.58 14.12 32.06
CA PRO A 300 -3.52 12.98 32.97
C PRO A 300 -4.89 12.57 33.53
N GLU A 301 -5.84 13.49 33.63
CA GLU A 301 -7.22 13.21 34.05
C GLU A 301 -7.97 12.33 33.05
N HIS A 302 -7.67 12.48 31.75
CA HIS A 302 -8.27 11.69 30.68
C HIS A 302 -7.51 10.38 30.46
N HIS A 303 -6.22 10.46 30.14
CA HIS A 303 -5.44 9.28 29.77
C HIS A 303 -4.98 8.48 31.00
N ARG A 304 -5.02 9.01 32.22
CA ARG A 304 -4.65 8.30 33.48
C ARG A 304 -3.19 7.86 33.57
N HIS A 305 -2.32 8.45 32.75
CA HIS A 305 -0.88 8.21 32.76
C HIS A 305 -0.12 9.50 33.15
N THR A 306 1.17 9.38 33.46
CA THR A 306 2.04 10.56 33.56
C THR A 306 2.14 11.22 32.18
N ALA A 307 2.10 12.54 32.11
CA ALA A 307 2.24 13.28 30.86
C ALA A 307 3.57 12.92 30.15
N GLY A 308 3.50 12.58 28.87
CA GLY A 308 4.64 12.12 28.07
C GLY A 308 5.16 10.72 28.43
N GLY A 309 4.46 9.98 29.28
CA GLY A 309 4.78 8.60 29.63
C GLY A 309 4.13 7.57 28.71
N PHE A 310 4.50 6.30 28.89
CA PHE A 310 3.84 5.19 28.19
C PHE A 310 2.32 5.19 28.46
N GLY A 311 1.52 5.07 27.40
CA GLY A 311 0.05 5.11 27.47
C GLY A 311 -0.55 6.52 27.45
N SER A 312 0.27 7.60 27.41
CA SER A 312 -0.27 8.95 27.28
C SER A 312 -0.58 9.36 25.84
N ALA A 313 -0.17 8.58 24.83
CA ALA A 313 -0.49 8.93 23.44
C ALA A 313 -1.94 8.55 23.12
N CYS A 314 -2.66 9.41 22.40
CA CYS A 314 -4.05 9.15 22.02
C CYS A 314 -4.18 7.83 21.24
N VAL A 315 -3.22 7.57 20.36
CA VAL A 315 -3.18 6.39 19.50
C VAL A 315 -3.00 5.08 20.29
N ASP A 316 -2.33 5.11 21.45
CA ASP A 316 -2.10 3.91 22.28
C ASP A 316 -3.42 3.24 22.70
N CYS A 317 -4.49 4.01 22.84
CA CYS A 317 -5.82 3.53 23.26
C CYS A 317 -6.87 3.59 22.15
N HIS A 318 -6.79 4.57 21.24
CA HIS A 318 -7.82 4.80 20.23
C HIS A 318 -7.48 4.21 18.85
N MET A 319 -6.25 3.77 18.65
CA MET A 319 -5.77 3.11 17.43
C MET A 319 -4.86 1.92 17.78
N PRO A 320 -5.36 0.95 18.58
CA PRO A 320 -4.57 -0.17 19.10
C PRO A 320 -4.18 -1.21 18.03
#